data_AF-A0A833S259-F1
#
_entry.id   AF-A0A833S259-F1
#
_cell.length_a   1.000
_cell.length_b   1.000
_cell.length_c   1.000
_cell.angle_alpha   90.00
_cell.angle_beta   90.00
_cell.angle_gamma   90.00
#
_symmetry.space_group_name_H-M   'P 1'
#
loop_
_entity.id
_entity.type
_entity.pdbx_description
1 polymer ?
#
loop_
_entity_poly.entity_id
_entity_poly.type
_entity_poly.pdbx_seq_one_letter_code
_entity_poly.pdbx_strand_id
1 'polypeptide(L)' 'MQRSVQQANGDGILASPRKKQRVSSVNAAKVTVVLGAQWGDEGKGKVVDMLAMDADVVCRCQRLLYVQEHM' A
#
# COMPACT_ATOMS: atom_id res chain seq x y z
N MET A 1 27.20 3.89 -61.98
CA MET A 1 25.74 4.00 -61.78
C MET A 1 25.36 3.19 -60.56
N GLN A 2 25.12 3.83 -59.43
CA GLN A 2 24.26 3.34 -58.35
C GLN A 2 24.02 4.53 -57.41
N ARG A 3 22.91 5.21 -57.64
CA ARG A 3 22.25 6.08 -56.66
C ARG A 3 21.18 5.20 -56.03
N SER A 4 21.29 4.92 -54.75
CA SER A 4 20.24 4.28 -53.96
C SER A 4 19.94 5.18 -52.77
N VAL A 5 18.74 5.71 -52.81
CA VAL A 5 18.15 6.75 -51.97
C VAL A 5 17.70 6.14 -50.62
N GLN A 6 17.94 6.88 -49.54
CA GLN A 6 17.21 6.95 -48.25
C GLN A 6 16.56 5.66 -47.69
N GLN A 7 17.01 5.20 -46.51
CA GLN A 7 16.15 4.50 -45.55
C GLN A 7 15.82 5.44 -44.38
N ALA A 8 14.52 5.55 -44.11
CA ALA A 8 13.88 6.53 -43.26
C ALA A 8 13.90 6.14 -41.77
N ASN A 9 13.97 7.20 -40.94
CA ASN A 9 13.38 7.41 -39.61
C ASN A 9 13.02 6.22 -38.73
N GLY A 10 13.67 6.20 -37.55
CA GLY A 10 13.02 6.51 -36.27
C GLY A 10 11.91 5.58 -35.81
N ASP A 11 12.16 4.81 -34.76
CA ASP A 11 11.52 5.04 -33.46
C ASP A 11 12.07 4.04 -32.42
N GLY A 12 12.81 4.59 -31.46
CA GLY A 12 13.29 3.85 -30.30
C GLY A 12 12.14 3.57 -29.35
N ILE A 13 11.66 2.32 -29.31
CA ILE A 13 10.99 1.76 -28.14
C ILE A 13 11.60 0.38 -27.88
N LEU A 14 12.73 0.40 -27.16
CA LEU A 14 13.16 -0.72 -26.32
C LEU A 14 12.18 -0.81 -25.14
N ALA A 15 10.97 -1.30 -25.39
CA ALA A 15 10.06 -1.68 -24.32
C ALA A 15 10.57 -3.01 -23.74
N SER A 16 11.39 -2.87 -22.69
CA SER A 16 11.71 -3.93 -21.72
C SER A 16 10.50 -4.83 -21.48
N PRO A 17 10.64 -6.17 -21.50
CA PRO A 17 9.57 -7.09 -21.11
C PRO A 17 9.20 -6.75 -19.67
N ARG A 18 8.12 -5.97 -19.50
CA ARG A 18 7.57 -5.59 -18.22
C ARG A 18 7.19 -6.90 -17.53
N LYS A 19 8.08 -7.32 -16.62
CA LYS A 19 7.99 -8.53 -15.81
C LYS A 19 6.58 -8.56 -15.22
N LYS A 20 5.69 -9.32 -15.86
CA LYS A 20 4.31 -9.51 -15.42
C LYS A 20 4.45 -10.19 -14.08
N GLN A 21 4.32 -9.40 -13.02
CA GLN A 21 4.52 -9.83 -11.65
C GLN A 21 3.55 -11.00 -11.44
N ARG A 22 4.09 -12.21 -11.48
CA ARG A 22 3.37 -13.43 -11.16
C ARG A 22 3.16 -13.39 -9.66
N VAL A 23 2.16 -12.63 -9.21
CA VAL A 23 1.56 -12.83 -7.89
C VAL A 23 0.97 -14.22 -7.93
N SER A 24 1.79 -15.21 -7.59
CA SER A 24 1.31 -16.50 -7.15
C SER A 24 0.42 -16.22 -5.95
N SER A 25 -0.87 -16.46 -6.12
CA SER A 25 -1.90 -16.29 -5.11
C SER A 25 -1.68 -17.27 -3.96
N VAL A 26 -0.64 -17.01 -3.15
CA VAL A 26 -0.63 -17.46 -1.77
C VAL A 26 -1.79 -16.73 -1.13
N ASN A 27 -2.71 -17.45 -0.49
CA ASN A 27 -3.71 -16.85 0.39
C ASN A 27 -2.94 -16.14 1.53
N ALA A 28 -2.51 -14.91 1.27
CA ALA A 28 -1.89 -14.07 2.29
C ALA A 28 -2.98 -13.78 3.32
N ALA A 29 -2.67 -14.02 4.59
CA ALA A 29 -3.55 -13.63 5.69
C ALA A 29 -3.90 -12.14 5.53
N LYS A 30 -5.21 -11.83 5.47
CA LYS A 30 -5.69 -10.45 5.33
C LYS A 30 -5.68 -9.80 6.71
N VAL A 31 -5.07 -8.62 6.81
CA VAL A 31 -5.00 -7.85 8.05
C VAL A 31 -5.73 -6.52 7.84
N THR A 32 -6.68 -6.22 8.73
CA THR A 32 -7.44 -4.96 8.75
C THR A 32 -6.89 -4.06 9.83
N VAL A 33 -6.57 -2.80 9.48
CA VAL A 33 -6.01 -1.81 10.41
C VAL A 33 -6.93 -0.59 10.47
N VAL A 34 -7.26 -0.15 11.70
CA VAL A 34 -8.05 1.06 11.95
C VAL A 34 -7.12 2.17 12.42
N LEU A 35 -7.04 3.26 11.66
CA LEU A 35 -6.20 4.43 11.96
C LEU A 35 -7.04 5.70 12.13
N GLY A 36 -6.51 6.64 12.91
CA GLY A 36 -7.08 7.97 13.04
C GLY A 36 -6.71 8.85 11.88
N ALA A 37 -7.70 9.61 11.38
CA ALA A 37 -7.43 10.67 10.42
C ALA A 37 -7.05 11.99 11.12
N GLN A 38 -7.39 12.13 12.40
CA GLN A 38 -7.31 13.35 13.20
C GLN A 38 -6.76 13.07 14.61
N TRP A 39 -7.03 13.99 15.56
CA TRP A 39 -6.41 14.08 16.89
C TRP A 39 -7.13 13.32 18.03
N GLY A 40 -8.12 12.46 17.73
CA GLY A 40 -8.52 11.42 18.69
C GLY A 40 -10.01 11.26 19.03
N ASP A 41 -10.92 12.05 18.45
CA ASP A 41 -12.37 12.00 18.73
C ASP A 41 -13.20 11.32 17.63
N GLU A 42 -12.57 10.66 16.66
CA GLU A 42 -13.25 10.04 15.51
C GLU A 42 -14.04 8.77 15.88
N GLY A 43 -14.03 8.36 17.15
CA GLY A 43 -14.80 7.19 17.60
C GLY A 43 -14.23 5.85 17.13
N LYS A 44 -12.91 5.77 16.89
CA LYS A 44 -12.23 4.54 16.42
C LYS A 44 -12.54 3.29 17.23
N GLY A 45 -12.81 3.45 18.53
CA GLY A 45 -13.25 2.37 19.40
C GLY A 45 -14.52 1.65 18.90
N LYS A 46 -15.52 2.40 18.41
CA LYS A 46 -16.77 1.82 17.88
C LYS A 46 -16.55 1.04 16.59
N VAL A 47 -15.68 1.56 15.71
CA VAL A 47 -15.33 0.89 14.45
C VAL A 47 -14.54 -0.39 14.72
N VAL A 48 -13.59 -0.35 15.66
CA VAL A 48 -12.84 -1.53 16.08
C VAL A 48 -13.78 -2.57 16.70
N ASP A 49 -14.76 -2.15 17.50
CA ASP A 49 -15.74 -3.05 18.13
C ASP A 49 -16.61 -3.80 17.09
N MET A 50 -17.11 -3.07 16.08
CA MET A 50 -17.81 -3.66 14.94
C MET A 50 -16.95 -4.67 14.17
N LEU A 51 -15.70 -4.32 13.87
CA LEU A 51 -14.79 -5.19 13.12
C LEU A 51 -14.30 -6.39 13.94
N ALA A 52 -14.32 -6.30 15.27
CA ALA A 52 -13.91 -7.38 16.16
C ALA A 52 -14.86 -8.58 16.12
N MET A 53 -16.13 -8.38 15.73
CA MET A 53 -17.13 -9.46 15.65
C MET A 53 -16.73 -10.56 14.66
N ASP A 54 -16.02 -10.19 13.60
CA ASP A 54 -15.59 -11.10 12.52
C ASP A 54 -14.07 -11.41 12.57
N ALA A 55 -13.36 -10.93 13.61
CA ALA A 55 -11.91 -11.09 13.73
C ALA A 55 -11.53 -12.18 14.74
N ASP A 56 -10.66 -13.10 14.34
CA ASP A 56 -10.13 -14.13 15.26
C ASP A 56 -9.22 -13.53 16.35
N VAL A 57 -8.51 -12.46 16.02
CA VAL A 57 -7.55 -11.80 16.90
C VAL A 57 -7.61 -10.29 16.71
N VAL A 58 -7.72 -9.55 17.81
CA VAL A 58 -7.66 -8.09 17.84
C VAL A 58 -6.43 -7.65 18.62
N CYS A 59 -5.54 -6.91 17.96
CA CYS A 59 -4.33 -6.36 18.57
C CYS A 59 -4.42 -4.83 18.64
N ARG A 60 -4.04 -4.25 19.78
CA ARG A 60 -3.86 -2.79 19.92
C ARG A 60 -2.38 -2.46 19.90
N CYS A 61 -1.96 -1.59 18.98
CA CYS A 61 -0.64 -0.99 18.98
C CYS A 61 -0.73 0.50 19.36
N GLN A 62 0.38 1.07 19.83
CA GLN A 62 0.57 2.46 20.30
C GLN A 62 0.04 2.79 21.72
N ARG A 63 0.95 3.35 22.53
CA ARG A 63 0.70 4.15 23.74
C ARG A 63 1.83 5.19 23.82
N LEU A 64 1.52 6.48 23.66
CA LEU A 64 2.44 7.54 24.03
C LEU A 64 1.94 8.13 25.36
N LEU A 65 2.57 7.73 26.46
CA LEU A 65 2.57 8.54 27.66
C LEU A 65 3.89 9.32 27.63
N TYR A 66 3.88 10.53 27.09
CA TYR A 66 4.80 11.54 27.61
C TYR A 66 4.12 12.11 28.83
N VAL A 67 4.48 11.60 30.00
CA VAL A 67 4.31 12.33 31.25
C VAL A 67 5.35 13.45 31.18
N GLN A 68 4.95 14.60 30.64
CA GLN A 68 5.70 15.83 30.78
C GLN A 68 5.32 16.42 32.13
N GLU A 69 5.95 15.89 33.19
CA GLU A 69 6.03 16.61 34.46
C GLU A 69 6.77 17.91 34.16
N HIS A 70 6.07 19.03 34.30
CA HIS A 70 6.68 20.33 34.37
C HIS A 70 7.61 20.39 35.60
N MET A 71 8.90 20.61 35.36
CA MET A 71 9.72 21.49 36.21
C MET A 71 10.68 22.28 35.34
#